data_AF-A0A9R0E380-F1
#
_entry.id   AF-A0A9R0E380-F1
#
_cell.length_a   1.000
_cell.length_b   1.000
_cell.length_c   1.000
_cell.angle_alpha   90.00
_cell.angle_beta   90.00
_cell.angle_gamma   90.00
#
_symmetry.space_group_name_H-M   'P 1'
#
loop_
_entity.id
_entity.type
_entity.pdbx_description
1 polymer ?
#
loop_
_entity_poly.entity_id
_entity_poly.type
_entity_poly.pdbx_seq_one_letter_code
_entity_poly.pdbx_strand_id
1 'polypeptide(L)'
;MDAAEEVILKALDCQKDTKSVIDRGDSTVQQFYKDSTVFLTGASGFLGKQLVEKLFRTCKLKKVYVLMRPKKGKSVEERIDEILLDPLYDILRKEKPDFTRRIIPIIGELAEKNLAISEADRRIIIKEVDIIFHVAATISFQEPLRSAALVNVRGTKEMIVVAKQCRRLRSFVYMSTAYSHATYSRGGTEIMEEFYTSPMCPELMIELAESLEEERLNRIKDELIKDWPNTYSFTKALAEELLRINSKELPVSVIRPAVVVCARREPYAGWIDLSSVFGPSGITLGCMMGVIHSLQSVQDIRIDFVPVDYVNNTAIVAAAASKGATKIYHVATSKRNHLTWGGLTNILNNVARRTIVSPHAIWYCFVVQSPYLWLHQLVSFLLHTIPANLADGACVLMKKPPRLKKIYTTVTKMASTIAFYSNHGWIFNDTNALQLFQSLSKSDRVIYHCDVSDLEWTDLIVLWCVGLRKYIVKDGLNTTQKGMKKQLIFRITTYVISFVFFAVILLLFYCLFKLLFSFVFGF
;
A
#
# COMPACT_ATOMS: atom_id res chain seq x y z
N MET A 1 16.78 27.09 0.15
CA MET A 1 15.77 26.06 0.47
C MET A 1 16.13 24.82 -0.33
N ASP A 2 16.14 23.64 0.28
CA ASP A 2 16.44 22.40 -0.46
C ASP A 2 15.26 22.07 -1.39
N ALA A 3 15.54 21.54 -2.59
CA ALA A 3 14.50 21.23 -3.58
C ALA A 3 13.46 20.23 -3.04
N ALA A 4 13.85 19.30 -2.16
CA ALA A 4 12.92 18.37 -1.54
C ALA A 4 11.99 19.05 -0.51
N GLU A 5 12.48 20.07 0.20
CA GLU A 5 11.64 20.87 1.11
C GLU A 5 10.63 21.72 0.34
N GLU A 6 11.03 22.28 -0.80
CA GLU A 6 10.14 23.05 -1.68
C GLU A 6 8.95 22.22 -2.17
N VAL A 7 9.17 20.95 -2.54
CA VAL A 7 8.10 20.02 -2.91
C VAL A 7 7.09 19.85 -1.77
N ILE A 8 7.56 19.70 -0.53
CA ILE A 8 6.66 19.57 0.64
C ILE A 8 5.89 20.87 0.86
N LEU A 9 6.55 22.03 0.79
CA LEU A 9 5.92 23.32 1.00
C LEU A 9 4.85 23.63 -0.06
N LYS A 10 5.13 23.32 -1.34
CA LYS A 10 4.13 23.42 -2.42
C LYS A 10 2.92 22.53 -2.12
N ALA A 11 3.14 21.32 -1.59
CA ALA A 11 2.04 20.42 -1.26
C ALA A 11 1.25 20.84 -0.02
N LEU A 12 1.88 21.54 0.94
CA LEU A 12 1.21 22.15 2.10
C LEU A 12 0.32 23.34 1.71
N ASP A 13 0.66 24.06 0.64
CA ASP A 13 -0.16 25.14 0.10
C ASP A 13 -1.59 24.66 -0.23
N CYS A 14 -1.72 23.42 -0.72
CA CYS A 14 -3.01 22.77 -0.99
C CYS A 14 -3.87 22.52 0.26
N GLN A 15 -3.38 22.80 1.47
CA GLN A 15 -4.10 22.60 2.73
C GLN A 15 -4.47 23.90 3.47
N LYS A 16 -4.03 25.08 2.97
CA LYS A 16 -4.06 26.34 3.76
C LYS A 16 -5.43 26.72 4.30
N ASP A 17 -6.50 26.37 3.58
CA ASP A 17 -7.86 26.74 3.99
C ASP A 17 -8.61 25.64 4.77
N THR A 18 -8.08 24.40 4.83
CA THR A 18 -8.83 23.27 5.38
C THR A 18 -9.17 23.44 6.85
N LYS A 19 -8.24 23.98 7.65
CA LYS A 19 -8.48 24.22 9.09
C LYS A 19 -9.63 25.20 9.33
N SER A 20 -9.66 26.31 8.59
CA SER A 20 -10.75 27.28 8.67
C SER A 20 -12.12 26.67 8.31
N VAL A 21 -12.14 25.67 7.43
CA VAL A 21 -13.36 24.96 7.03
C VAL A 21 -13.78 23.98 8.11
N ILE A 22 -12.83 23.24 8.69
CA ILE A 22 -13.06 22.32 9.82
C ILE A 22 -13.69 23.07 11.01
N ASP A 23 -13.18 24.26 11.31
CA ASP A 23 -13.60 25.03 12.49
C ASP A 23 -14.98 25.70 12.32
N ARG A 24 -15.45 25.89 11.08
CA ARG A 24 -16.81 26.41 10.79
C ARG A 24 -17.92 25.46 11.26
N GLY A 25 -17.68 24.14 11.26
CA GLY A 25 -18.61 23.14 11.78
C GLY A 25 -19.89 22.93 10.95
N ASP A 26 -19.92 23.40 9.71
CA ASP A 26 -21.02 23.27 8.76
C ASP A 26 -20.98 21.96 7.94
N SER A 27 -19.94 21.14 8.13
CA SER A 27 -19.79 19.82 7.52
C SER A 27 -20.80 18.82 8.05
N THR A 28 -21.58 18.23 7.14
CA THR A 28 -22.56 17.20 7.47
C THR A 28 -21.89 15.89 7.91
N VAL A 29 -20.71 15.60 7.36
CA VAL A 29 -19.90 14.44 7.76
C VAL A 29 -19.39 14.63 9.19
N GLN A 30 -18.85 15.80 9.55
CA GLN A 30 -18.44 16.09 10.94
C GLN A 30 -19.62 15.93 11.91
N GLN A 31 -20.81 16.38 11.53
CA GLN A 31 -22.03 16.25 12.33
C GLN A 31 -22.45 14.79 12.53
N PHE A 32 -22.34 13.94 11.49
CA PHE A 32 -22.61 12.51 11.62
C PHE A 32 -21.71 11.85 12.68
N TYR A 33 -20.43 12.22 12.75
CA TYR A 33 -19.47 11.69 13.71
C TYR A 33 -19.53 12.33 15.10
N LYS A 34 -20.32 13.39 15.29
CA LYS A 34 -20.41 14.11 16.57
C LYS A 34 -20.83 13.17 17.70
N ASP A 35 -20.05 13.17 18.78
CA ASP A 35 -20.23 12.37 20.00
C ASP A 35 -20.33 10.85 19.78
N SER A 36 -19.86 10.39 18.62
CA SER A 36 -19.89 8.97 18.25
C SER A 36 -18.71 8.19 18.83
N THR A 37 -18.93 6.89 19.01
CA THR A 37 -17.92 5.90 19.39
C THR A 37 -17.60 5.00 18.21
N VAL A 38 -16.32 4.98 17.83
CA VAL A 38 -15.83 4.18 16.70
C VAL A 38 -15.15 2.92 17.20
N PHE A 39 -15.35 1.79 16.53
CA PHE A 39 -14.52 0.60 16.69
C PHE A 39 -13.72 0.35 15.42
N LEU A 40 -12.40 0.33 15.54
CA LEU A 40 -11.46 0.20 14.43
C LEU A 40 -10.60 -1.04 14.60
N THR A 41 -10.64 -1.95 13.63
CA THR A 41 -9.61 -2.98 13.50
C THR A 41 -8.48 -2.47 12.62
N GLY A 42 -7.23 -2.84 12.93
CA GLY A 42 -6.08 -2.50 12.08
C GLY A 42 -5.51 -1.10 12.30
N ALA A 43 -5.82 -0.47 13.44
CA ALA A 43 -5.33 0.86 13.82
C ALA A 43 -3.80 0.99 13.78
N SER A 44 -3.06 -0.10 14.00
CA SER A 44 -1.59 -0.10 13.96
C SER A 44 -0.98 -0.13 12.55
N GLY A 45 -1.78 -0.36 11.50
CA GLY A 45 -1.33 -0.41 10.11
C GLY A 45 -1.36 0.96 9.41
N PHE A 46 -0.83 1.02 8.18
CA PHE A 46 -0.71 2.27 7.42
C PHE A 46 -2.02 3.05 7.27
N LEU A 47 -3.07 2.41 6.73
CA LEU A 47 -4.41 3.01 6.61
C LEU A 47 -5.01 3.33 7.98
N GLY A 48 -4.91 2.41 8.94
CA GLY A 48 -5.50 2.57 10.27
C GLY A 48 -4.93 3.76 11.04
N LYS A 49 -3.61 3.96 11.00
CA LYS A 49 -2.95 5.09 11.67
C LYS A 49 -3.48 6.43 11.14
N GLN A 50 -3.48 6.59 9.81
CA GLN A 50 -3.97 7.81 9.15
C GLN A 50 -5.47 8.01 9.39
N LEU A 51 -6.27 6.94 9.38
CA LEU A 51 -7.70 7.01 9.64
C LEU A 51 -7.98 7.53 11.06
N VAL A 52 -7.27 7.02 12.08
CA VAL A 52 -7.37 7.53 13.46
C VAL A 52 -7.00 9.02 13.51
N GLU A 53 -5.88 9.40 12.88
CA GLU A 53 -5.45 10.80 12.83
C GLU A 53 -6.54 11.69 12.23
N LYS A 54 -7.03 11.32 11.03
CA LYS A 54 -8.02 12.09 10.29
C LYS A 54 -9.32 12.24 11.07
N LEU A 55 -9.79 11.15 11.68
CA LEU A 55 -11.00 11.13 12.51
C LEU A 55 -10.88 12.08 13.70
N PHE A 56 -9.79 12.06 14.47
CA PHE A 56 -9.63 12.98 15.59
C PHE A 56 -9.37 14.42 15.16
N ARG A 57 -8.68 14.64 14.03
CA ARG A 57 -8.38 15.98 13.53
C ARG A 57 -9.64 16.67 13.04
N THR A 58 -10.49 15.95 12.31
CA THR A 58 -11.67 16.53 11.68
C THR A 58 -12.96 16.34 12.45
N CYS A 59 -13.15 15.25 13.19
CA CYS A 59 -14.43 14.96 13.86
C CYS A 59 -14.38 15.22 15.37
N LYS A 60 -15.56 15.50 15.96
CA LYS A 60 -15.76 15.56 17.42
C LYS A 60 -16.21 14.19 17.92
N LEU A 61 -15.28 13.25 18.05
CA LEU A 61 -15.56 11.90 18.53
C LEU A 61 -15.62 11.83 20.06
N LYS A 62 -16.45 10.92 20.58
CA LYS A 62 -16.40 10.56 22.00
C LYS A 62 -15.15 9.74 22.31
N LYS A 63 -14.91 8.68 21.55
CA LYS A 63 -13.73 7.80 21.66
C LYS A 63 -13.61 6.84 20.48
N VAL A 64 -12.44 6.25 20.33
CA VAL A 64 -12.14 5.19 19.35
C VAL A 64 -11.61 3.98 20.09
N TYR A 65 -12.34 2.87 20.03
CA TYR A 65 -11.84 1.56 20.41
C TYR A 65 -10.98 0.99 19.29
N VAL A 66 -9.77 0.52 19.62
CA VAL A 66 -8.85 -0.05 18.62
C VAL A 66 -8.55 -1.50 18.96
N LEU A 67 -8.90 -2.42 18.05
CA LEU A 67 -8.57 -3.84 18.23
C LEU A 67 -7.07 -4.04 18.04
N MET A 68 -6.41 -4.55 19.07
CA MET A 68 -4.97 -4.73 19.11
C MET A 68 -4.61 -6.05 19.81
N ARG A 69 -3.40 -6.54 19.52
CA ARG A 69 -2.85 -7.78 20.10
C ARG A 69 -1.42 -7.58 20.58
N PRO A 70 -0.92 -8.35 21.55
CA PRO A 70 0.52 -8.40 21.81
C PRO A 70 1.28 -8.79 20.54
N LYS A 71 2.46 -8.21 20.32
CA LYS A 71 3.28 -8.53 19.14
C LYS A 71 4.75 -8.19 19.38
N LYS A 72 5.66 -9.08 18.93
CA LYS A 72 7.12 -8.91 19.07
C LYS A 72 7.56 -8.68 20.53
N GLY A 73 6.97 -9.41 21.46
CA GLY A 73 7.29 -9.33 22.90
C GLY A 73 6.77 -8.09 23.62
N LYS A 74 5.98 -7.24 22.94
CA LYS A 74 5.40 -6.02 23.52
C LYS A 74 3.94 -6.19 23.88
N SER A 75 3.54 -5.59 25.00
CA SER A 75 2.14 -5.51 25.44
C SER A 75 1.31 -4.63 24.50
N VAL A 76 -0.01 -4.62 24.67
CA VAL A 76 -0.87 -3.75 23.84
C VAL A 76 -0.67 -2.28 24.19
N GLU A 77 -0.41 -1.98 25.45
CA GLU A 77 -0.15 -0.64 26.01
C GLU A 77 1.16 -0.07 25.45
N GLU A 78 2.25 -0.83 25.50
CA GLU A 78 3.53 -0.40 24.92
C GLU A 78 3.40 -0.14 23.41
N ARG A 79 2.63 -1.00 22.72
CA ARG A 79 2.41 -0.84 21.28
C ARG A 79 1.58 0.39 20.94
N ILE A 80 0.57 0.73 21.73
CA ILE A 80 -0.26 1.91 21.44
C ILE A 80 0.56 3.18 21.67
N ASP A 81 1.36 3.24 22.73
CA ASP A 81 2.24 4.37 23.00
C ASP A 81 3.24 4.59 21.86
N GLU A 82 3.87 3.52 21.36
CA GLU A 82 4.78 3.60 20.21
C GLU A 82 4.11 4.09 18.93
N ILE A 83 2.89 3.64 18.66
CA ILE A 83 2.11 4.12 17.51
C ILE A 83 1.81 5.61 17.65
N LEU A 84 1.44 6.04 18.86
CA LEU A 84 1.09 7.43 19.14
C LEU A 84 2.30 8.37 19.17
N LEU A 85 3.54 7.86 19.09
CA LEU A 85 4.76 8.65 18.86
C LEU A 85 5.06 8.90 17.38
N ASP A 86 4.33 8.27 16.45
CA ASP A 86 4.53 8.46 15.01
C ASP A 86 4.41 9.96 14.64
N PRO A 87 5.29 10.51 13.77
CA PRO A 87 5.19 11.89 13.30
C PRO A 87 3.85 12.23 12.65
N LEU A 88 3.12 11.24 12.14
CA LEU A 88 1.74 11.40 11.66
C LEU A 88 0.86 12.19 12.64
N TYR A 89 0.99 11.93 13.95
CA TYR A 89 0.13 12.52 14.98
C TYR A 89 0.65 13.86 15.54
N ASP A 90 1.72 14.43 14.98
CA ASP A 90 2.31 15.69 15.49
C ASP A 90 1.32 16.86 15.51
N ILE A 91 0.52 17.04 14.45
CA ILE A 91 -0.53 18.08 14.40
C ILE A 91 -1.55 17.85 15.53
N LEU A 92 -2.01 16.61 15.71
CA LEU A 92 -2.96 16.27 16.77
C LEU A 92 -2.40 16.47 18.16
N ARG A 93 -1.14 16.09 18.40
CA ARG A 93 -0.47 16.32 19.69
C ARG A 93 -0.41 17.81 20.02
N LYS A 94 -0.19 18.66 19.02
CA LYS A 94 -0.15 20.12 19.19
C LYS A 94 -1.54 20.74 19.39
N GLU A 95 -2.53 20.32 18.60
CA GLU A 95 -3.83 21.00 18.54
C GLU A 95 -4.88 20.40 19.49
N LYS A 96 -4.79 19.10 19.79
CA LYS A 96 -5.79 18.37 20.59
C LYS A 96 -5.11 17.34 21.51
N PRO A 97 -4.24 17.74 22.45
CA PRO A 97 -3.38 16.83 23.21
C PRO A 97 -4.13 15.70 23.93
N ASP A 98 -5.38 15.93 24.36
CA ASP A 98 -6.23 14.93 25.01
C ASP A 98 -6.76 13.82 24.08
N PHE A 99 -6.45 13.82 22.78
CA PHE A 99 -6.93 12.80 21.84
C PHE A 99 -6.48 11.38 22.23
N THR A 100 -5.27 11.24 22.80
CA THR A 100 -4.69 9.95 23.18
C THR A 100 -5.53 9.22 24.22
N ARG A 101 -6.08 9.95 25.20
CA ARG A 101 -6.97 9.42 26.26
C ARG A 101 -8.29 8.85 25.71
N ARG A 102 -8.66 9.25 24.49
CA ARG A 102 -9.87 8.80 23.80
C ARG A 102 -9.60 7.65 22.83
N ILE A 103 -8.37 7.14 22.76
CA ILE A 103 -8.02 5.93 22.02
C ILE A 103 -7.89 4.81 23.03
N ILE A 104 -8.83 3.86 23.02
CA ILE A 104 -8.90 2.80 24.02
C ILE A 104 -8.57 1.47 23.34
N PRO A 105 -7.44 0.83 23.66
CA PRO A 105 -7.13 -0.47 23.11
C PRO A 105 -8.10 -1.54 23.62
N ILE A 106 -8.53 -2.42 22.72
CA ILE A 106 -9.24 -3.66 23.05
C ILE A 106 -8.35 -4.82 22.64
N ILE A 107 -8.05 -5.71 23.59
CA ILE A 107 -7.23 -6.89 23.32
C ILE A 107 -8.07 -7.89 22.52
N GLY A 108 -7.55 -8.33 21.37
CA GLY A 108 -8.15 -9.38 20.57
C GLY A 108 -7.36 -9.72 19.30
N GLU A 109 -7.74 -10.81 18.66
CA GLU A 109 -7.11 -11.42 17.49
C GLU A 109 -8.17 -11.79 16.44
N LEU A 110 -8.00 -11.31 15.21
CA LEU A 110 -8.92 -11.61 14.11
C LEU A 110 -8.93 -13.10 13.75
N ALA A 111 -7.77 -13.74 13.87
CA ALA A 111 -7.61 -15.16 13.63
C ALA A 111 -8.06 -16.02 14.83
N GLU A 112 -8.92 -15.54 15.71
CA GLU A 112 -9.50 -16.35 16.79
C GLU A 112 -11.03 -16.25 16.80
N LYS A 113 -11.67 -17.29 17.33
CA LYS A 113 -13.13 -17.29 17.50
C LYS A 113 -13.53 -16.18 18.48
N ASN A 114 -14.68 -15.55 18.24
CA ASN A 114 -15.12 -14.36 18.99
C ASN A 114 -14.07 -13.24 19.05
N LEU A 115 -13.14 -13.20 18.08
CA LEU A 115 -12.02 -12.26 18.02
C LEU A 115 -11.07 -12.31 19.23
N ALA A 116 -11.13 -13.36 20.07
CA ALA A 116 -10.46 -13.43 21.37
C ALA A 116 -10.68 -12.19 22.26
N ILE A 117 -11.79 -11.47 22.08
CA ILE A 117 -12.16 -10.31 22.90
C ILE A 117 -12.77 -10.81 24.22
N SER A 118 -12.43 -10.15 25.33
CA SER A 118 -13.03 -10.47 26.63
C SER A 118 -14.55 -10.22 26.62
N GLU A 119 -15.31 -11.00 27.39
CA GLU A 119 -16.76 -10.78 27.51
C GLU A 119 -17.11 -9.37 28.04
N ALA A 120 -16.25 -8.79 28.88
CA ALA A 120 -16.43 -7.43 29.37
C ALA A 120 -16.29 -6.39 28.25
N ASP A 121 -15.21 -6.47 27.47
CA ASP A 121 -14.96 -5.56 26.34
C ASP A 121 -16.01 -5.74 25.24
N ARG A 122 -16.42 -6.98 24.99
CA ARG A 122 -17.47 -7.29 24.01
C ARG A 122 -18.79 -6.62 24.37
N ARG A 123 -19.19 -6.65 25.65
CA ARG A 123 -20.39 -5.93 26.12
C ARG A 123 -20.27 -4.41 25.95
N ILE A 124 -19.09 -3.85 26.18
CA ILE A 124 -18.82 -2.42 25.97
C ILE A 124 -18.98 -2.07 24.50
N ILE A 125 -18.36 -2.84 23.60
CA ILE A 125 -18.46 -2.66 22.14
C ILE A 125 -19.93 -2.69 21.70
N ILE A 126 -20.65 -3.74 22.07
CA ILE A 126 -22.07 -3.95 21.72
C ILE A 126 -22.96 -2.79 22.20
N LYS A 127 -22.65 -2.21 23.37
CA LYS A 127 -23.45 -1.16 23.99
C LYS A 127 -23.16 0.22 23.42
N GLU A 128 -21.90 0.51 23.11
CA GLU A 128 -21.44 1.89 22.88
C GLU A 128 -21.11 2.21 21.43
N VAL A 129 -20.75 1.23 20.59
CA VAL A 129 -20.21 1.49 19.25
C VAL A 129 -21.31 1.91 18.27
N ASP A 130 -21.06 3.03 17.60
CA ASP A 130 -21.92 3.59 16.57
C ASP A 130 -21.40 3.28 15.16
N ILE A 131 -20.08 3.16 14.99
CA ILE A 131 -19.43 3.04 13.69
C ILE A 131 -18.30 2.03 13.77
N ILE A 132 -18.30 1.07 12.85
CA ILE A 132 -17.22 0.08 12.73
C ILE A 132 -16.43 0.35 11.45
N PHE A 133 -15.11 0.42 11.58
CA PHE A 133 -14.18 0.35 10.47
C PHE A 133 -13.39 -0.96 10.56
N HIS A 134 -13.69 -1.91 9.69
CA HIS A 134 -12.95 -3.16 9.59
C HIS A 134 -11.85 -3.02 8.54
N VAL A 135 -10.65 -2.61 8.98
CA VAL A 135 -9.49 -2.34 8.11
C VAL A 135 -8.42 -3.43 8.21
N ALA A 136 -8.33 -4.12 9.35
CA ALA A 136 -7.33 -5.18 9.52
C ALA A 136 -7.54 -6.35 8.56
N ALA A 137 -6.43 -6.81 7.98
CA ALA A 137 -6.32 -7.98 7.13
C ALA A 137 -4.86 -8.45 7.16
N THR A 138 -4.62 -9.72 6.80
CA THR A 138 -3.31 -10.08 6.26
C THR A 138 -3.28 -9.68 4.79
N ILE A 139 -2.30 -8.85 4.45
CA ILE A 139 -2.13 -8.23 3.12
C ILE A 139 -0.96 -8.85 2.34
N SER A 140 -0.30 -9.85 2.91
CA SER A 140 0.82 -10.53 2.26
C SER A 140 0.30 -11.45 1.16
N PHE A 141 0.79 -11.28 -0.06
CA PHE A 141 0.44 -12.16 -1.19
C PHE A 141 1.00 -13.59 -1.01
N GLN A 142 1.99 -13.76 -0.12
CA GLN A 142 2.64 -15.04 0.17
C GLN A 142 2.14 -15.66 1.48
N GLU A 143 1.10 -15.10 2.10
CA GLU A 143 0.52 -15.68 3.32
C GLU A 143 -0.04 -17.09 3.01
N PRO A 144 0.22 -18.10 3.86
CA PRO A 144 -0.42 -19.40 3.75
C PRO A 144 -1.94 -19.27 3.68
N LEU A 145 -2.59 -20.11 2.86
CA LEU A 145 -4.04 -20.02 2.62
C LEU A 145 -4.84 -20.15 3.94
N ARG A 146 -4.40 -21.02 4.85
CA ARG A 146 -5.00 -21.17 6.19
C ARG A 146 -5.05 -19.84 6.94
N SER A 147 -3.87 -19.23 7.15
CA SER A 147 -3.72 -17.97 7.87
C SER A 147 -4.54 -16.86 7.21
N ALA A 148 -4.47 -16.75 5.88
CA ALA A 148 -5.26 -15.79 5.10
C ALA A 148 -6.77 -15.99 5.28
N ALA A 149 -7.27 -17.23 5.22
CA ALA A 149 -8.68 -17.54 5.39
C ALA A 149 -9.17 -17.23 6.82
N LEU A 150 -8.40 -17.62 7.85
CA LEU A 150 -8.77 -17.38 9.24
C LEU A 150 -8.78 -15.88 9.59
N VAL A 151 -7.83 -15.10 9.08
CA VAL A 151 -7.77 -13.65 9.33
C VAL A 151 -8.81 -12.89 8.50
N ASN A 152 -8.79 -13.08 7.17
CA ASN A 152 -9.55 -12.22 6.26
C ASN A 152 -11.00 -12.69 6.09
N VAL A 153 -11.28 -13.99 6.13
CA VAL A 153 -12.64 -14.53 5.91
C VAL A 153 -13.32 -14.75 7.25
N ARG A 154 -12.77 -15.62 8.12
CA ARG A 154 -13.37 -15.88 9.44
C ARG A 154 -13.35 -14.63 10.33
N GLY A 155 -12.25 -13.87 10.38
CA GLY A 155 -12.20 -12.60 11.11
C GLY A 155 -13.27 -11.59 10.64
N THR A 156 -13.56 -11.53 9.34
CA THR A 156 -14.68 -10.72 8.82
C THR A 156 -16.03 -11.25 9.29
N LYS A 157 -16.24 -12.58 9.27
CA LYS A 157 -17.45 -13.22 9.79
C LYS A 157 -17.68 -12.87 11.27
N GLU A 158 -16.65 -12.97 12.10
CA GLU A 158 -16.70 -12.63 13.52
C GLU A 158 -17.03 -11.13 13.74
N MET A 159 -16.43 -10.25 12.94
CA MET A 159 -16.77 -8.81 12.96
C MET A 159 -18.21 -8.53 12.55
N ILE A 160 -18.75 -9.25 11.56
CA ILE A 160 -20.17 -9.17 11.17
C ILE A 160 -21.06 -9.60 12.34
N VAL A 161 -20.71 -10.68 13.06
CA VAL A 161 -21.45 -11.14 14.24
C VAL A 161 -21.45 -10.06 15.33
N VAL A 162 -20.31 -9.44 15.64
CA VAL A 162 -20.23 -8.32 16.59
C VAL A 162 -21.06 -7.13 16.12
N ALA A 163 -21.00 -6.79 14.82
CA ALA A 163 -21.75 -5.68 14.24
C ALA A 163 -23.27 -5.86 14.38
N LYS A 164 -23.80 -7.06 14.10
CA LYS A 164 -25.23 -7.37 14.24
C LYS A 164 -25.74 -7.23 15.67
N GLN A 165 -24.86 -7.37 16.66
CA GLN A 165 -25.22 -7.24 18.07
C GLN A 165 -25.18 -5.79 18.56
N CYS A 166 -24.45 -4.90 17.86
CA CYS A 166 -24.27 -3.51 18.29
C CYS A 166 -25.60 -2.75 18.26
N ARG A 167 -26.02 -2.21 19.40
CA ARG A 167 -27.35 -1.63 19.60
C ARG A 167 -27.55 -0.29 18.89
N ARG A 168 -26.46 0.37 18.50
CA ARG A 168 -26.44 1.75 17.97
C ARG A 168 -25.71 1.83 16.64
N LEU A 169 -25.44 0.70 15.99
CA LEU A 169 -24.63 0.69 14.78
C LEU A 169 -25.31 1.49 13.66
N ARG A 170 -24.66 2.57 13.25
CA ARG A 170 -25.08 3.43 12.14
C ARG A 170 -24.33 3.12 10.85
N SER A 171 -23.12 2.58 10.93
CA SER A 171 -22.33 2.21 9.75
C SER A 171 -21.31 1.11 10.03
N PHE A 172 -21.17 0.18 9.08
CA PHE A 172 -20.10 -0.82 9.02
C PHE A 172 -19.30 -0.62 7.73
N VAL A 173 -18.07 -0.12 7.83
CA VAL A 173 -17.19 0.10 6.68
C VAL A 173 -16.17 -1.03 6.62
N TYR A 174 -16.16 -1.75 5.50
CA TYR A 174 -15.19 -2.79 5.22
C TYR A 174 -14.12 -2.31 4.24
N MET A 175 -12.85 -2.47 4.60
CA MET A 175 -11.74 -2.22 3.68
C MET A 175 -11.41 -3.50 2.91
N SER A 176 -11.82 -3.56 1.65
CA SER A 176 -11.43 -4.60 0.69
C SER A 176 -10.21 -4.15 -0.13
N THR A 177 -10.16 -4.49 -1.42
CA THR A 177 -9.16 -4.05 -2.40
C THR A 177 -9.79 -4.05 -3.79
N ALA A 178 -9.39 -3.12 -4.66
CA ALA A 178 -9.81 -3.11 -6.07
C ALA A 178 -9.45 -4.44 -6.77
N TYR A 179 -8.42 -5.14 -6.28
CA TYR A 179 -7.95 -6.38 -6.84
C TYR A 179 -8.71 -7.64 -6.36
N SER A 180 -9.80 -7.51 -5.58
CA SER A 180 -10.54 -8.67 -5.07
C SER A 180 -11.16 -9.50 -6.20
N HIS A 181 -11.55 -8.84 -7.30
CA HIS A 181 -12.10 -9.49 -8.50
C HIS A 181 -11.27 -9.21 -9.77
N ALA A 182 -10.04 -8.72 -9.61
CA ALA A 182 -9.06 -8.58 -10.69
C ALA A 182 -8.39 -9.93 -10.99
N THR A 183 -9.17 -10.86 -11.54
CA THR A 183 -8.78 -12.26 -11.81
C THR A 183 -8.08 -12.42 -13.17
N TYR A 184 -7.45 -13.57 -13.39
CA TYR A 184 -6.87 -13.92 -14.70
C TYR A 184 -7.93 -13.87 -15.80
N SER A 185 -9.10 -14.47 -15.55
CA SER A 185 -10.25 -14.48 -16.47
C SER A 185 -10.79 -13.09 -16.84
N ARG A 186 -10.52 -12.07 -16.01
CA ARG A 186 -10.97 -10.69 -16.21
C ARG A 186 -9.83 -9.75 -16.63
N GLY A 187 -8.64 -10.28 -16.94
CA GLY A 187 -7.50 -9.47 -17.40
C GLY A 187 -7.87 -8.58 -18.58
N GLY A 188 -7.51 -7.30 -18.52
CA GLY A 188 -7.79 -6.31 -19.57
C GLY A 188 -9.24 -5.80 -19.62
N THR A 189 -10.12 -6.27 -18.72
CA THR A 189 -11.52 -5.85 -18.67
C THR A 189 -11.76 -4.72 -17.66
N GLU A 190 -12.96 -4.16 -17.71
CA GLU A 190 -13.44 -3.19 -16.72
C GLU A 190 -14.05 -3.91 -15.50
N ILE A 191 -13.61 -3.53 -14.30
CA ILE A 191 -14.10 -4.05 -13.02
C ILE A 191 -15.02 -2.98 -12.40
N MET A 192 -16.26 -3.37 -12.15
CA MET A 192 -17.38 -2.53 -11.72
C MET A 192 -17.52 -2.52 -10.19
N GLU A 193 -18.14 -1.46 -9.66
CA GLU A 193 -18.43 -1.30 -8.23
C GLU A 193 -19.69 -2.07 -7.80
N GLU A 194 -19.65 -3.39 -8.03
CA GLU A 194 -20.70 -4.33 -7.69
C GLU A 194 -20.13 -5.58 -7.02
N PHE A 195 -21.00 -6.35 -6.38
CA PHE A 195 -20.63 -7.68 -5.92
C PHE A 195 -20.52 -8.63 -7.11
N TYR A 196 -19.44 -9.38 -7.15
CA TYR A 196 -19.25 -10.45 -8.13
C TYR A 196 -19.57 -11.81 -7.52
N THR A 197 -19.76 -12.81 -8.38
CA THR A 197 -19.90 -14.20 -7.96
C THR A 197 -18.69 -14.62 -7.11
N SER A 198 -18.98 -15.14 -5.92
CA SER A 198 -17.96 -15.65 -5.01
C SER A 198 -17.22 -16.85 -5.62
N PRO A 199 -15.89 -17.00 -5.41
CA PRO A 199 -15.15 -18.18 -5.86
C PRO A 199 -15.70 -19.49 -5.30
N MET A 200 -16.17 -19.46 -4.05
CA MET A 200 -16.74 -20.59 -3.34
C MET A 200 -17.56 -20.09 -2.15
N CYS A 201 -18.22 -21.02 -1.44
CA CYS A 201 -18.89 -20.72 -0.18
C CYS A 201 -17.86 -20.30 0.90
N PRO A 202 -17.96 -19.10 1.51
CA PRO A 202 -17.04 -18.65 2.54
C PRO A 202 -17.01 -19.58 3.77
N GLU A 203 -18.16 -20.12 4.17
CA GLU A 203 -18.28 -21.07 5.28
C GLU A 203 -17.45 -22.34 5.02
N LEU A 204 -17.50 -22.88 3.81
CA LEU A 204 -16.70 -24.03 3.42
C LEU A 204 -15.20 -23.70 3.49
N MET A 205 -14.79 -22.52 3.01
CA MET A 205 -13.37 -22.12 3.13
C MET A 205 -12.93 -22.01 4.59
N ILE A 206 -13.79 -21.50 5.48
CA ILE A 206 -13.50 -21.45 6.92
C ILE A 206 -13.36 -22.87 7.47
N GLU A 207 -14.28 -23.78 7.15
CA GLU A 207 -14.24 -25.18 7.58
C GLU A 207 -12.96 -25.88 7.12
N LEU A 208 -12.56 -25.70 5.85
CA LEU A 208 -11.31 -26.25 5.31
C LEU A 208 -10.10 -25.70 6.08
N ALA A 209 -10.09 -24.40 6.40
CA ALA A 209 -9.00 -23.78 7.16
C ALA A 209 -8.96 -24.20 8.65
N GLU A 210 -10.09 -24.58 9.25
CA GLU A 210 -10.14 -25.07 10.62
C GLU A 210 -9.81 -26.57 10.72
N SER A 211 -10.30 -27.38 9.80
CA SER A 211 -10.30 -28.86 9.92
C SER A 211 -9.16 -29.57 9.18
N LEU A 212 -8.72 -29.09 8.02
CA LEU A 212 -7.70 -29.79 7.24
C LEU A 212 -6.30 -29.57 7.82
N GLU A 213 -5.44 -30.57 7.73
CA GLU A 213 -4.00 -30.39 7.98
C GLU A 213 -3.40 -29.38 7.00
N GLU A 214 -2.41 -28.59 7.44
CA GLU A 214 -1.82 -27.52 6.64
C GLU A 214 -1.23 -28.03 5.31
N GLU A 215 -0.58 -29.19 5.32
CA GLU A 215 -0.05 -29.83 4.12
C GLU A 215 -1.14 -30.20 3.12
N ARG A 216 -2.27 -30.74 3.59
CA ARG A 216 -3.42 -31.09 2.74
C ARG A 216 -4.02 -29.86 2.09
N LEU A 217 -4.21 -28.79 2.87
CA LEU A 217 -4.74 -27.53 2.37
C LEU A 217 -3.79 -26.91 1.33
N ASN A 218 -2.48 -26.96 1.58
CA ASN A 218 -1.48 -26.49 0.64
C ASN A 218 -1.48 -27.29 -0.69
N ARG A 219 -1.76 -28.60 -0.66
CA ARG A 219 -1.88 -29.42 -1.89
C ARG A 219 -3.04 -29.02 -2.80
N ILE A 220 -4.13 -28.50 -2.25
CA ILE A 220 -5.32 -28.08 -3.02
C ILE A 220 -5.37 -26.56 -3.26
N LYS A 221 -4.47 -25.79 -2.64
CA LYS A 221 -4.45 -24.33 -2.69
C LYS A 221 -4.52 -23.79 -4.11
N ASP A 222 -3.67 -24.28 -5.00
CA ASP A 222 -3.52 -23.72 -6.35
C ASP A 222 -4.78 -23.95 -7.19
N GLU A 223 -5.52 -25.03 -6.96
CA GLU A 223 -6.83 -25.26 -7.58
C GLU A 223 -7.90 -24.31 -7.02
N LEU A 224 -7.91 -24.09 -5.70
CA LEU A 224 -8.86 -23.18 -5.04
C LEU A 224 -8.69 -21.73 -5.51
N ILE A 225 -7.44 -21.29 -5.67
CA ILE A 225 -7.12 -19.91 -6.06
C ILE A 225 -6.82 -19.75 -7.55
N LYS A 226 -7.09 -20.74 -8.40
CA LYS A 226 -6.59 -20.77 -9.80
C LYS A 226 -6.84 -19.52 -10.63
N ASP A 227 -7.96 -18.84 -10.41
CA ASP A 227 -8.32 -17.60 -11.13
C ASP A 227 -7.85 -16.32 -10.41
N TRP A 228 -7.40 -16.44 -9.16
CA TRP A 228 -6.85 -15.36 -8.36
C TRP A 228 -5.32 -15.38 -8.33
N PRO A 229 -4.66 -14.22 -8.47
CA PRO A 229 -3.20 -14.18 -8.51
C PRO A 229 -2.51 -14.48 -7.18
N ASN A 230 -3.23 -14.40 -6.06
CA ASN A 230 -2.68 -14.64 -4.73
C ASN A 230 -3.80 -14.92 -3.69
N THR A 231 -3.39 -15.43 -2.53
CA THR A 231 -4.29 -15.73 -1.41
C THR A 231 -4.98 -14.48 -0.84
N TYR A 232 -4.35 -13.31 -0.94
CA TYR A 232 -4.92 -12.06 -0.45
C TYR A 232 -6.17 -11.64 -1.22
N SER A 233 -6.07 -11.50 -2.55
CA SER A 233 -7.20 -11.13 -3.42
C SER A 233 -8.34 -12.16 -3.34
N PHE A 234 -8.00 -13.46 -3.32
CA PHE A 234 -8.95 -14.55 -3.14
C PHE A 234 -9.74 -14.44 -1.83
N THR A 235 -9.05 -14.27 -0.70
CA THR A 235 -9.71 -14.18 0.61
C THR A 235 -10.50 -12.88 0.78
N LYS A 236 -10.12 -11.80 0.09
CA LYS A 236 -10.93 -10.58 0.02
C LYS A 236 -12.23 -10.78 -0.75
N ALA A 237 -12.21 -11.51 -1.87
CA ALA A 237 -13.43 -11.87 -2.59
C ALA A 237 -14.41 -12.67 -1.71
N LEU A 238 -13.91 -13.64 -0.94
CA LEU A 238 -14.73 -14.42 0.00
C LEU A 238 -15.29 -13.57 1.16
N ALA A 239 -14.50 -12.63 1.67
CA ALA A 239 -14.97 -11.72 2.71
C ALA A 239 -16.06 -10.76 2.20
N GLU A 240 -15.97 -10.32 0.95
CA GLU A 240 -17.03 -9.54 0.30
C GLU A 240 -18.32 -10.35 0.13
N GLU A 241 -18.23 -11.65 -0.15
CA GLU A 241 -19.40 -12.53 -0.20
C GLU A 241 -20.12 -12.61 1.15
N LEU A 242 -19.38 -12.71 2.27
CA LEU A 242 -19.97 -12.65 3.60
C LEU A 242 -20.76 -11.35 3.81
N LEU A 243 -20.22 -10.22 3.34
CA LEU A 243 -20.91 -8.93 3.41
C LEU A 243 -22.13 -8.90 2.50
N ARG A 244 -22.05 -9.46 1.29
CA ARG A 244 -23.19 -9.56 0.37
C ARG A 244 -24.35 -10.33 1.00
N ILE A 245 -24.06 -11.49 1.60
CA ILE A 245 -25.06 -12.34 2.27
C ILE A 245 -25.72 -11.59 3.45
N ASN A 246 -24.94 -10.80 4.20
CA ASN A 246 -25.40 -10.10 5.40
C ASN A 246 -25.82 -8.63 5.16
N SER A 247 -25.80 -8.17 3.90
CA SER A 247 -25.97 -6.76 3.50
C SER A 247 -27.33 -6.17 3.90
N LYS A 248 -28.36 -7.00 4.01
CA LYS A 248 -29.71 -6.56 4.37
C LYS A 248 -29.88 -6.25 5.87
N GLU A 249 -29.00 -6.78 6.71
CA GLU A 249 -29.09 -6.65 8.17
C GLU A 249 -28.15 -5.57 8.72
N LEU A 250 -27.24 -5.04 7.90
CA LEU A 250 -26.19 -4.13 8.33
C LEU A 250 -26.04 -2.93 7.38
N PRO A 251 -25.77 -1.72 7.89
CA PRO A 251 -25.48 -0.54 7.07
C PRO A 251 -24.05 -0.61 6.51
N VAL A 252 -23.82 -1.49 5.53
CA VAL A 252 -22.48 -1.80 5.00
C VAL A 252 -22.06 -0.84 3.88
N SER A 253 -20.81 -0.38 3.96
CA SER A 253 -20.09 0.21 2.83
C SER A 253 -18.77 -0.53 2.60
N VAL A 254 -18.46 -0.87 1.35
CA VAL A 254 -17.23 -1.58 0.98
C VAL A 254 -16.31 -0.61 0.24
N ILE A 255 -15.10 -0.41 0.77
CA ILE A 255 -14.07 0.41 0.14
C ILE A 255 -13.05 -0.50 -0.51
N ARG A 256 -12.86 -0.39 -1.81
CA ARG A 256 -11.91 -1.17 -2.60
C ARG A 256 -10.79 -0.24 -3.10
N PRO A 257 -9.75 0.01 -2.29
CA PRO A 257 -8.59 0.78 -2.73
C PRO A 257 -7.73 -0.03 -3.70
N ALA A 258 -7.13 0.67 -4.65
CA ALA A 258 -6.00 0.17 -5.44
C ALA A 258 -4.70 0.20 -4.61
N VAL A 259 -3.53 0.30 -5.26
CA VAL A 259 -2.27 0.33 -4.55
C VAL A 259 -2.12 1.64 -3.79
N VAL A 260 -2.13 1.57 -2.47
CA VAL A 260 -2.05 2.75 -1.61
C VAL A 260 -0.60 3.24 -1.51
N VAL A 261 -0.38 4.52 -1.82
CA VAL A 261 0.93 5.21 -1.74
C VAL A 261 0.90 6.31 -0.68
N CYS A 262 1.91 7.19 -0.65
CA CYS A 262 2.01 8.27 0.32
C CYS A 262 0.77 9.20 0.31
N ALA A 263 0.56 9.92 1.41
CA ALA A 263 -0.47 10.94 1.48
C ALA A 263 -0.20 12.05 0.45
N ARG A 264 -1.24 12.45 -0.29
CA ARG A 264 -1.13 13.53 -1.28
C ARG A 264 -1.25 14.88 -0.58
N ARG A 265 -2.15 14.96 0.39
CA ARG A 265 -2.42 16.14 1.19
C ARG A 265 -2.12 15.81 2.64
N GLU A 266 -2.87 14.94 3.31
CA GLU A 266 -3.01 15.02 4.76
C GLU A 266 -2.58 13.78 5.59
N PRO A 267 -2.23 13.98 6.88
CA PRO A 267 -2.00 15.28 7.56
C PRO A 267 -0.70 15.94 7.11
N TYR A 268 0.23 15.16 6.56
CA TYR A 268 1.44 15.65 5.94
C TYR A 268 1.57 15.10 4.53
N ALA A 269 1.78 15.99 3.58
CA ALA A 269 2.07 15.61 2.21
C ALA A 269 3.34 14.74 2.17
N GLY A 270 3.26 13.63 1.43
CA GLY A 270 4.33 12.64 1.33
C GLY A 270 4.45 11.70 2.53
N TRP A 271 3.57 11.78 3.54
CA TRP A 271 3.62 10.82 4.65
C TRP A 271 3.42 9.40 4.17
N ILE A 272 4.28 8.50 4.64
CA ILE A 272 4.26 7.09 4.30
C ILE A 272 4.79 6.26 5.48
N ASP A 273 4.10 5.16 5.78
CA ASP A 273 4.50 4.25 6.86
C ASP A 273 5.56 3.24 6.39
N LEU A 274 6.46 2.86 7.31
CA LEU A 274 7.55 1.92 7.06
C LEU A 274 7.05 0.55 6.55
N SER A 275 5.86 0.11 6.95
CA SER A 275 5.27 -1.13 6.44
C SER A 275 5.04 -1.13 4.93
N SER A 276 4.93 0.04 4.30
CA SER A 276 4.72 0.18 2.86
C SER A 276 5.96 -0.18 2.03
N VAL A 277 7.14 -0.27 2.66
CA VAL A 277 8.41 -0.59 1.97
C VAL A 277 8.43 -2.00 1.41
N PHE A 278 7.60 -2.92 1.91
CA PHE A 278 7.54 -4.30 1.40
C PHE A 278 6.68 -4.46 0.12
N GLY A 279 6.32 -3.35 -0.54
CA GLY A 279 5.59 -3.31 -1.81
C GLY A 279 6.17 -2.30 -2.80
N PRO A 280 5.33 -1.64 -3.62
CA PRO A 280 5.78 -0.69 -4.66
C PRO A 280 6.63 0.48 -4.14
N SER A 281 6.47 0.87 -2.87
CA SER A 281 7.29 1.90 -2.23
C SER A 281 8.75 1.47 -2.05
N GLY A 282 9.00 0.19 -1.77
CA GLY A 282 10.36 -0.35 -1.67
C GLY A 282 11.04 -0.43 -3.03
N ILE A 283 10.29 -0.77 -4.07
CA ILE A 283 10.81 -0.78 -5.44
C ILE A 283 11.15 0.64 -5.88
N THR A 284 10.25 1.59 -5.66
CA THR A 284 10.49 3.02 -5.93
C THR A 284 11.70 3.53 -5.15
N LEU A 285 11.83 3.17 -3.87
CA LEU A 285 13.00 3.48 -3.06
C LEU A 285 14.29 2.88 -3.64
N GLY A 286 14.26 1.60 -4.04
CA GLY A 286 15.40 0.93 -4.66
C GLY A 286 15.83 1.61 -5.97
N CYS A 287 14.88 2.04 -6.79
CA CYS A 287 15.15 2.79 -8.03
C CYS A 287 15.82 4.13 -7.73
N MET A 288 15.26 4.92 -6.79
CA MET A 288 15.79 6.25 -6.47
C MET A 288 17.12 6.24 -5.69
N MET A 289 17.50 5.09 -5.12
CA MET A 289 18.78 4.88 -4.44
C MET A 289 19.86 4.29 -5.36
N GLY A 290 19.53 4.00 -6.63
CA GLY A 290 20.43 3.34 -7.56
C GLY A 290 20.73 1.89 -7.16
N VAL A 291 19.79 1.23 -6.48
CA VAL A 291 19.86 -0.20 -6.13
C VAL A 291 19.16 -1.03 -7.20
N ILE A 292 18.05 -0.54 -7.76
CA ILE A 292 17.28 -1.25 -8.78
C ILE A 292 17.46 -0.55 -10.11
N HIS A 293 17.81 -1.33 -11.14
CA HIS A 293 18.09 -0.86 -12.50
C HIS A 293 17.32 -1.59 -13.58
N SER A 294 16.70 -2.72 -13.24
CA SER A 294 15.95 -3.56 -14.16
C SER A 294 14.65 -3.97 -13.48
N LEU A 295 13.54 -3.79 -14.19
CA LEU A 295 12.22 -4.24 -13.78
C LEU A 295 11.57 -5.03 -14.91
N GLN A 296 10.91 -6.13 -14.57
CA GLN A 296 10.05 -6.84 -15.50
C GLN A 296 8.65 -6.23 -15.48
N SER A 297 8.28 -5.54 -16.56
CA SER A 297 6.97 -4.91 -16.70
C SER A 297 6.66 -4.58 -18.16
N VAL A 298 5.37 -4.55 -18.51
CA VAL A 298 4.90 -4.05 -19.81
C VAL A 298 4.58 -2.56 -19.68
N GLN A 299 5.20 -1.73 -20.53
CA GLN A 299 5.18 -0.27 -20.36
C GLN A 299 3.78 0.35 -20.46
N ASP A 300 2.91 -0.19 -21.32
CA ASP A 300 1.60 0.37 -21.62
C ASP A 300 0.50 -0.08 -20.65
N ILE A 301 0.82 -0.97 -19.71
CA ILE A 301 -0.13 -1.41 -18.69
C ILE A 301 -0.41 -0.27 -17.71
N ARG A 302 -1.71 -0.03 -17.49
CA ARG A 302 -2.20 0.95 -16.52
C ARG A 302 -1.90 0.50 -15.10
N ILE A 303 -1.50 1.45 -14.26
CA ILE A 303 -1.26 1.27 -12.84
C ILE A 303 -2.24 2.15 -12.08
N ASP A 304 -2.78 1.60 -11.00
CA ASP A 304 -3.62 2.32 -10.07
C ASP A 304 -2.88 2.56 -8.76
N PHE A 305 -2.33 3.78 -8.61
CA PHE A 305 -1.83 4.29 -7.34
C PHE A 305 -2.81 5.28 -6.74
N VAL A 306 -3.11 5.14 -5.46
CA VAL A 306 -4.00 6.05 -4.74
C VAL A 306 -3.39 6.55 -3.44
N PRO A 307 -3.50 7.85 -3.13
CA PRO A 307 -3.02 8.38 -1.86
C PRO A 307 -3.78 7.81 -0.65
N VAL A 308 -3.08 7.52 0.45
CA VAL A 308 -3.67 6.99 1.69
C VAL A 308 -4.78 7.89 2.26
N ASP A 309 -4.65 9.20 2.11
CA ASP A 309 -5.63 10.18 2.57
C ASP A 309 -6.90 10.16 1.72
N TYR A 310 -6.82 9.88 0.42
CA TYR A 310 -8.01 9.78 -0.44
C TYR A 310 -8.82 8.52 -0.11
N VAL A 311 -8.12 7.40 0.16
CA VAL A 311 -8.75 6.15 0.60
C VAL A 311 -9.50 6.35 1.91
N ASN A 312 -8.86 6.92 2.92
CA ASN A 312 -9.48 7.11 4.23
C ASN A 312 -10.56 8.20 4.22
N ASN A 313 -10.41 9.26 3.43
CA ASN A 313 -11.47 10.25 3.23
C ASN A 313 -12.71 9.60 2.60
N THR A 314 -12.53 8.75 1.60
CA THR A 314 -13.64 7.97 1.01
C THR A 314 -14.30 7.08 2.05
N ALA A 315 -13.53 6.39 2.89
CA ALA A 315 -14.06 5.53 3.95
C ALA A 315 -14.88 6.31 4.98
N ILE A 316 -14.41 7.49 5.40
CA ILE A 316 -15.11 8.36 6.37
C ILE A 316 -16.42 8.88 5.77
N VAL A 317 -16.37 9.38 4.54
CA VAL A 317 -17.57 9.90 3.86
C VAL A 317 -18.58 8.79 3.59
N ALA A 318 -18.11 7.61 3.13
CA ALA A 318 -18.97 6.46 2.88
C ALA A 318 -19.70 6.01 4.15
N ALA A 319 -19.05 6.05 5.32
CA ALA A 319 -19.72 5.75 6.57
C ALA A 319 -20.86 6.73 6.89
N ALA A 320 -20.66 8.04 6.66
CA ALA A 320 -21.70 9.04 6.86
C ALA A 320 -22.85 8.92 5.84
N ALA A 321 -22.55 8.45 4.63
CA ALA A 321 -23.51 8.21 3.57
C ALA A 321 -24.16 6.82 3.62
N SER A 322 -23.79 5.96 4.57
CA SER A 322 -24.26 4.57 4.68
C SER A 322 -25.74 4.50 5.04
N LYS A 323 -26.61 4.64 4.03
CA LYS A 323 -28.07 4.55 4.11
C LYS A 323 -28.58 3.63 3.01
N GLY A 324 -29.40 2.65 3.38
CA GLY A 324 -30.05 1.74 2.43
C GLY A 324 -29.14 0.60 1.97
N ALA A 325 -29.15 0.32 0.66
CA ALA A 325 -28.42 -0.81 0.08
C ALA A 325 -26.91 -0.62 0.17
N THR A 326 -26.18 -1.74 0.35
CA THR A 326 -24.72 -1.73 0.37
C THR A 326 -24.14 -1.12 -0.89
N LYS A 327 -23.20 -0.19 -0.70
CA LYS A 327 -22.46 0.44 -1.78
C LYS A 327 -21.00 0.01 -1.74
N ILE A 328 -20.44 -0.20 -2.92
CA ILE A 328 -19.03 -0.49 -3.14
C ILE A 328 -18.41 0.74 -3.80
N TYR A 329 -17.21 1.11 -3.34
CA TYR A 329 -16.47 2.28 -3.81
C TYR A 329 -15.07 1.85 -4.23
N HIS A 330 -14.75 1.92 -5.52
CA HIS A 330 -13.38 1.79 -6.00
C HIS A 330 -12.66 3.10 -5.76
N VAL A 331 -11.60 3.05 -4.96
CA VAL A 331 -10.63 4.15 -4.87
C VAL A 331 -9.46 3.75 -5.75
N ALA A 332 -9.60 4.06 -7.04
CA ALA A 332 -8.70 3.65 -8.12
C ALA A 332 -8.68 4.74 -9.21
N THR A 333 -7.70 4.74 -10.11
CA THR A 333 -7.42 5.88 -11.01
C THR A 333 -7.57 5.52 -12.49
N SER A 334 -7.43 4.26 -12.87
CA SER A 334 -7.33 3.75 -14.25
C SER A 334 -8.47 4.13 -15.19
N LYS A 335 -9.69 4.42 -14.68
CA LYS A 335 -10.81 4.90 -15.50
C LYS A 335 -10.73 6.39 -15.83
N ARG A 336 -10.48 7.25 -14.84
CA ARG A 336 -10.59 8.73 -14.99
C ARG A 336 -9.25 9.46 -15.05
N ASN A 337 -8.18 8.87 -14.54
CA ASN A 337 -6.86 9.47 -14.51
C ASN A 337 -5.79 8.37 -14.49
N HIS A 338 -5.33 7.92 -15.66
CA HIS A 338 -4.42 6.76 -15.72
C HIS A 338 -2.94 7.15 -15.59
N LEU A 339 -2.15 6.22 -15.06
CA LEU A 339 -0.69 6.19 -15.15
C LEU A 339 -0.29 4.86 -15.78
N THR A 340 0.80 4.82 -16.54
CA THR A 340 1.36 3.57 -17.08
C THR A 340 2.73 3.26 -16.46
N TRP A 341 3.19 2.01 -16.57
CA TRP A 341 4.56 1.63 -16.15
C TRP A 341 5.63 2.43 -16.87
N GLY A 342 5.46 2.70 -18.17
CA GLY A 342 6.35 3.56 -18.92
C GLY A 342 6.33 5.01 -18.42
N GLY A 343 5.13 5.55 -18.10
CA GLY A 343 4.96 6.87 -17.52
C GLY A 343 5.65 7.02 -16.16
N LEU A 344 5.48 6.05 -15.25
CA LEU A 344 6.17 6.00 -13.96
C LEU A 344 7.69 6.01 -14.14
N THR A 345 8.21 5.13 -15.00
CA THR A 345 9.66 5.05 -15.26
C THR A 345 10.21 6.32 -15.88
N ASN A 346 9.45 6.96 -16.78
CA ASN A 346 9.83 8.25 -17.34
C ASN A 346 9.95 9.32 -16.25
N ILE A 347 8.97 9.42 -15.35
CA ILE A 347 9.00 10.39 -14.24
C ILE A 347 10.19 10.11 -13.30
N LEU A 348 10.44 8.85 -12.93
CA LEU A 348 11.57 8.49 -12.07
C LEU A 348 12.92 8.81 -12.72
N ASN A 349 13.12 8.41 -13.98
CA ASN A 349 14.38 8.59 -14.70
C ASN A 349 14.63 10.05 -15.08
N ASN A 350 13.61 10.80 -15.48
CA ASN A 350 13.81 12.11 -16.10
C ASN A 350 13.45 13.29 -15.18
N VAL A 351 12.56 13.09 -14.22
CA VAL A 351 12.18 14.15 -13.25
C VAL A 351 12.83 13.89 -11.89
N ALA A 352 12.41 12.84 -11.18
CA ALA A 352 12.80 12.62 -9.78
C ALA A 352 14.33 12.51 -9.60
N ARG A 353 15.01 11.81 -10.52
CA ARG A 353 16.48 11.73 -10.54
C ARG A 353 17.19 13.08 -10.67
N ARG A 354 16.56 14.05 -11.32
CA ARG A 354 17.16 15.37 -11.57
C ARG A 354 16.80 16.39 -10.51
N THR A 355 15.81 16.12 -9.65
CA THR A 355 15.29 17.11 -8.71
C THR A 355 15.44 16.73 -7.24
N ILE A 356 15.36 15.43 -6.89
CA ILE A 356 15.13 15.02 -5.48
C ILE A 356 15.96 13.80 -5.03
N VAL A 357 17.15 13.59 -5.58
CA VAL A 357 18.00 12.42 -5.25
C VAL A 357 18.60 12.51 -3.85
N SER A 358 18.54 11.40 -3.11
CA SER A 358 19.18 11.26 -1.81
C SER A 358 20.72 11.23 -1.92
N PRO A 359 21.47 11.88 -1.01
CA PRO A 359 22.93 11.72 -0.95
C PRO A 359 23.38 10.28 -0.65
N HIS A 360 22.49 9.46 -0.07
CA HIS A 360 22.72 8.06 0.25
C HIS A 360 22.58 7.13 -0.97
N ALA A 361 22.17 7.62 -2.14
CA ALA A 361 22.17 6.83 -3.36
C ALA A 361 23.57 6.24 -3.63
N ILE A 362 23.63 4.97 -4.01
CA ILE A 362 24.89 4.22 -4.11
C ILE A 362 25.38 4.04 -5.54
N TRP A 363 24.51 4.31 -6.52
CA TRP A 363 24.81 4.24 -7.94
C TRP A 363 23.99 5.28 -8.72
N TYR A 364 24.15 5.30 -10.03
CA TYR A 364 23.40 6.14 -10.93
C TYR A 364 21.98 5.63 -10.92
N CYS A 365 21.04 6.49 -10.58
CA CYS A 365 19.65 6.11 -10.50
C CYS A 365 19.14 6.03 -11.93
N PHE A 366 18.86 4.85 -12.44
CA PHE A 366 18.13 4.68 -13.70
C PHE A 366 17.46 3.33 -13.66
N VAL A 367 16.35 3.21 -14.37
CA VAL A 367 15.62 1.95 -14.46
C VAL A 367 15.30 1.69 -15.91
N VAL A 368 15.58 0.48 -16.36
CA VAL A 368 15.09 -0.05 -17.63
C VAL A 368 13.98 -1.05 -17.34
N GLN A 369 12.96 -1.02 -18.19
CA GLN A 369 11.83 -1.95 -18.15
C GLN A 369 11.93 -2.91 -19.33
N SER A 370 11.65 -4.19 -19.07
CA SER A 370 11.55 -5.21 -20.11
C SER A 370 10.29 -6.05 -19.88
N PRO A 371 9.46 -6.28 -20.92
CA PRO A 371 8.38 -7.25 -20.82
C PRO A 371 8.91 -8.69 -20.80
N TYR A 372 10.09 -8.93 -21.39
CA TYR A 372 10.69 -10.25 -21.49
C TYR A 372 11.45 -10.61 -20.21
N LEU A 373 11.04 -11.72 -19.57
CA LEU A 373 11.66 -12.22 -18.34
C LEU A 373 13.15 -12.54 -18.52
N TRP A 374 13.54 -13.19 -19.62
CA TRP A 374 14.94 -13.55 -19.88
C TRP A 374 15.84 -12.31 -19.99
N LEU A 375 15.35 -11.24 -20.63
CA LEU A 375 16.10 -9.99 -20.76
C LEU A 375 16.20 -9.28 -19.41
N HIS A 376 15.11 -9.26 -18.63
CA HIS A 376 15.15 -8.77 -17.26
C HIS A 376 16.17 -9.53 -16.42
N GLN A 377 16.17 -10.87 -16.47
CA GLN A 377 17.12 -11.72 -15.75
C GLN A 377 18.56 -11.47 -16.19
N LEU A 378 18.82 -11.34 -17.49
CA LEU A 378 20.13 -11.01 -18.04
C LEU A 378 20.60 -9.65 -17.51
N VAL A 379 19.80 -8.59 -17.68
CA VAL A 379 20.17 -7.24 -17.24
C VAL A 379 20.34 -7.19 -15.71
N SER A 380 19.48 -7.85 -14.95
CA SER A 380 19.60 -7.96 -13.48
C SER A 380 20.86 -8.73 -13.09
N PHE A 381 21.22 -9.81 -13.78
CA PHE A 381 22.48 -10.51 -13.53
C PHE A 381 23.69 -9.59 -13.71
N LEU A 382 23.68 -8.81 -14.80
CA LEU A 382 24.76 -7.89 -15.15
C LEU A 382 24.87 -6.68 -14.21
N LEU A 383 23.74 -6.04 -13.90
CA LEU A 383 23.71 -4.79 -13.14
C LEU A 383 23.53 -5.00 -11.63
N HIS A 384 23.02 -6.16 -11.19
CA HIS A 384 22.75 -6.43 -9.78
C HIS A 384 23.66 -7.53 -9.24
N THR A 385 23.63 -8.72 -9.83
CA THR A 385 24.32 -9.89 -9.27
C THR A 385 25.84 -9.78 -9.32
N ILE A 386 26.42 -9.45 -10.48
CA ILE A 386 27.88 -9.31 -10.61
C ILE A 386 28.43 -8.21 -9.69
N PRO A 387 27.90 -6.96 -9.72
CA PRO A 387 28.41 -5.89 -8.86
C PRO A 387 28.23 -6.19 -7.37
N ALA A 388 27.13 -6.83 -6.97
CA ALA A 388 26.89 -7.21 -5.58
C ALA A 388 27.95 -8.18 -5.06
N ASN A 389 28.27 -9.24 -5.83
CA ASN A 389 29.26 -10.23 -5.42
C ASN A 389 30.68 -9.64 -5.36
N LEU A 390 31.04 -8.76 -6.32
CA LEU A 390 32.33 -8.07 -6.31
C LEU A 390 32.46 -7.14 -5.09
N ALA A 391 31.44 -6.30 -4.85
CA ALA A 391 31.44 -5.34 -3.75
C ALA A 391 31.37 -6.01 -2.37
N ASP A 392 30.54 -7.06 -2.21
CA ASP A 392 30.49 -7.84 -0.97
C ASP A 392 31.78 -8.64 -0.75
N GLY A 393 32.39 -9.20 -1.81
CA GLY A 393 33.71 -9.83 -1.75
C GLY A 393 34.80 -8.86 -1.28
N ALA A 394 34.82 -7.65 -1.84
CA ALA A 394 35.72 -6.58 -1.39
C ALA A 394 35.46 -6.19 0.07
N CYS A 395 34.20 -6.11 0.51
CA CYS A 395 33.87 -5.87 1.92
C CYS A 395 34.45 -6.94 2.82
N VAL A 396 34.29 -8.23 2.47
CA VAL A 396 34.85 -9.35 3.23
C VAL A 396 36.37 -9.26 3.34
N LEU A 397 37.07 -8.96 2.23
CA LEU A 397 38.52 -8.74 2.23
C LEU A 397 38.94 -7.56 3.13
N MET A 398 38.11 -6.51 3.17
CA MET A 398 38.29 -5.34 4.04
C MET A 398 37.78 -5.56 5.48
N LYS A 399 37.38 -6.78 5.87
CA LYS A 399 36.77 -7.11 7.18
C LYS A 399 35.52 -6.28 7.50
N LYS A 400 34.77 -5.88 6.47
CA LYS A 400 33.47 -5.19 6.55
C LYS A 400 32.34 -6.17 6.26
N PRO A 401 31.15 -5.98 6.86
CA PRO A 401 30.02 -6.86 6.63
C PRO A 401 29.48 -6.72 5.19
N PRO A 402 29.33 -7.82 4.43
CA PRO A 402 28.67 -7.81 3.12
C PRO A 402 27.17 -7.53 3.29
N ARG A 403 26.59 -6.75 2.38
CA ARG A 403 25.18 -6.30 2.49
C ARG A 403 24.41 -6.34 1.17
N LEU A 404 25.08 -6.19 0.03
CA LEU A 404 24.40 -6.01 -1.26
C LEU A 404 23.69 -7.27 -1.72
N LYS A 405 24.27 -8.46 -1.53
CA LYS A 405 23.61 -9.73 -1.86
C LYS A 405 22.29 -9.88 -1.14
N LYS A 406 22.24 -9.56 0.17
CA LYS A 406 21.01 -9.61 0.98
C LYS A 406 19.96 -8.60 0.50
N ILE A 407 20.40 -7.40 0.12
CA ILE A 407 19.52 -6.39 -0.47
C ILE A 407 18.91 -6.92 -1.77
N TYR A 408 19.70 -7.47 -2.67
CA TYR A 408 19.19 -8.01 -3.93
C TYR A 408 18.29 -9.24 -3.77
N THR A 409 18.56 -10.14 -2.81
CA THR A 409 17.60 -11.21 -2.47
C THR A 409 16.23 -10.63 -2.07
N THR A 410 16.24 -9.53 -1.31
CA THR A 410 15.01 -8.86 -0.89
C THR A 410 14.31 -8.19 -2.07
N VAL A 411 15.06 -7.50 -2.95
CA VAL A 411 14.54 -6.89 -4.18
C VAL A 411 13.88 -7.93 -5.09
N THR A 412 14.55 -9.06 -5.35
CA THR A 412 13.99 -10.13 -6.20
C THR A 412 12.68 -10.68 -5.61
N LYS A 413 12.62 -10.86 -4.29
CA LYS A 413 11.40 -11.29 -3.60
C LYS A 413 10.26 -10.27 -3.73
N MET A 414 10.57 -8.97 -3.63
CA MET A 414 9.56 -7.92 -3.83
C MET A 414 9.08 -7.87 -5.28
N ALA A 415 10.01 -7.94 -6.25
CA ALA A 415 9.70 -7.92 -7.67
C ALA A 415 8.82 -9.11 -8.08
N SER A 416 9.14 -10.33 -7.63
CA SER A 416 8.34 -11.52 -7.93
C SER A 416 6.92 -11.43 -7.35
N THR A 417 6.76 -10.77 -6.20
CA THR A 417 5.47 -10.59 -5.54
C THR A 417 4.55 -9.67 -6.34
N ILE A 418 5.08 -8.66 -7.03
CA ILE A 418 4.27 -7.73 -7.84
C ILE A 418 4.24 -8.08 -9.33
N ALA A 419 5.04 -9.06 -9.78
CA ALA A 419 5.23 -9.37 -11.20
C ALA A 419 3.93 -9.63 -11.95
N PHE A 420 2.95 -10.29 -11.31
CA PHE A 420 1.63 -10.49 -11.91
C PHE A 420 0.97 -9.15 -12.29
N TYR A 421 0.89 -8.21 -11.35
CA TYR A 421 0.29 -6.88 -11.55
C TYR A 421 1.14 -5.96 -12.44
N SER A 422 2.44 -6.25 -12.60
CA SER A 422 3.31 -5.53 -13.54
C SER A 422 3.09 -5.94 -15.00
N ASN A 423 2.42 -7.07 -15.24
CA ASN A 423 2.24 -7.67 -16.57
C ASN A 423 0.76 -7.90 -16.93
N HIS A 424 -0.18 -7.59 -16.02
CA HIS A 424 -1.62 -7.65 -16.26
C HIS A 424 -2.27 -6.38 -15.72
N GLY A 425 -3.24 -5.84 -16.45
CA GLY A 425 -3.95 -4.62 -16.08
C GLY A 425 -5.47 -4.81 -16.11
N TRP A 426 -6.17 -3.93 -15.40
CA TRP A 426 -7.63 -3.81 -15.37
C TRP A 426 -8.00 -2.33 -15.43
N ILE A 427 -9.27 -2.05 -15.74
CA ILE A 427 -9.82 -0.71 -15.63
C ILE A 427 -10.82 -0.74 -14.47
N PHE A 428 -10.52 -0.05 -13.37
CA PHE A 428 -11.43 0.02 -12.23
C PHE A 428 -12.40 1.19 -12.42
N ASN A 429 -13.68 0.87 -12.57
CA ASN A 429 -14.74 1.87 -12.64
C ASN A 429 -14.94 2.49 -11.24
N ASP A 430 -14.95 3.82 -11.13
CA ASP A 430 -15.09 4.54 -9.86
C ASP A 430 -16.34 5.44 -9.82
N THR A 431 -17.41 5.05 -10.52
CA THR A 431 -18.64 5.85 -10.66
C THR A 431 -19.33 6.13 -9.33
N ASN A 432 -19.53 5.14 -8.46
CA ASN A 432 -20.09 5.30 -7.12
C ASN A 432 -19.17 6.18 -6.26
N ALA A 433 -17.85 6.02 -6.33
CA ALA A 433 -16.91 6.87 -5.59
C ALA A 433 -16.98 8.34 -6.04
N LEU A 434 -17.07 8.58 -7.35
CA LEU A 434 -17.28 9.91 -7.92
C LEU A 434 -18.62 10.51 -7.49
N GLN A 435 -19.72 9.74 -7.60
CA GLN A 435 -21.05 10.19 -7.18
C GLN A 435 -21.09 10.52 -5.69
N LEU A 436 -20.43 9.72 -4.85
CA LEU A 436 -20.30 9.98 -3.43
C LEU A 436 -19.61 11.33 -3.19
N PHE A 437 -18.45 11.56 -3.82
CA PHE A 437 -17.74 12.84 -3.70
C PHE A 437 -18.55 14.03 -4.22
N GLN A 438 -19.26 13.87 -5.34
CA GLN A 438 -20.12 14.90 -5.90
C GLN A 438 -21.36 15.17 -5.04
N SER A 439 -21.82 14.21 -4.24
CA SER A 439 -22.94 14.44 -3.32
C SER A 439 -22.57 15.30 -2.10
N LEU A 440 -21.26 15.44 -1.82
CA LEU A 440 -20.77 16.19 -0.66
C LEU A 440 -21.03 17.70 -0.78
N SER A 441 -21.28 18.34 0.37
CA SER A 441 -21.29 19.79 0.52
C SER A 441 -19.93 20.40 0.16
N LYS A 442 -19.89 21.71 -0.11
CA LYS A 442 -18.61 22.41 -0.38
C LYS A 442 -17.60 22.24 0.75
N SER A 443 -18.06 22.35 2.01
CA SER A 443 -17.21 22.18 3.19
C SER A 443 -16.73 20.73 3.32
N ASP A 444 -17.62 19.75 3.10
CA ASP A 444 -17.25 18.33 3.12
C ASP A 444 -16.22 17.96 2.04
N ARG A 445 -16.32 18.53 0.82
CA ARG A 445 -15.34 18.29 -0.25
C ARG A 445 -13.95 18.84 0.08
N VAL A 446 -13.87 19.97 0.78
CA VAL A 446 -12.58 20.52 1.23
C VAL A 446 -11.99 19.67 2.35
N ILE A 447 -12.80 19.29 3.35
CA ILE A 447 -12.34 18.52 4.49
C ILE A 447 -11.98 17.09 4.08
N TYR A 448 -12.82 16.42 3.30
CA TYR A 448 -12.68 15.00 2.94
C TYR A 448 -12.43 14.81 1.45
N HIS A 449 -11.49 15.59 0.88
CA HIS A 449 -11.16 15.49 -0.53
C HIS A 449 -10.67 14.07 -0.91
N CYS A 450 -11.30 13.46 -1.92
CA CYS A 450 -10.93 12.13 -2.40
C CYS A 450 -11.14 11.90 -3.90
N ASP A 451 -11.31 12.96 -4.70
CA ASP A 451 -11.44 12.83 -6.15
C ASP A 451 -10.07 12.55 -6.78
N VAL A 452 -9.90 11.38 -7.39
CA VAL A 452 -8.64 10.95 -8.03
C VAL A 452 -8.32 11.68 -9.34
N SER A 453 -9.29 12.38 -9.94
CA SER A 453 -9.09 13.05 -11.24
C SER A 453 -8.17 14.26 -11.17
N ASP A 454 -7.93 14.80 -9.97
CA ASP A 454 -7.06 15.96 -9.75
C ASP A 454 -5.59 15.58 -9.48
N LEU A 455 -5.26 14.28 -9.55
CA LEU A 455 -3.92 13.79 -9.27
C LEU A 455 -2.97 14.12 -10.43
N GLU A 456 -2.14 15.13 -10.24
CA GLU A 456 -0.98 15.38 -11.09
C GLU A 456 0.13 14.35 -10.82
N TRP A 457 0.31 13.40 -11.74
CA TRP A 457 1.19 12.24 -11.55
C TRP A 457 2.64 12.59 -11.25
N THR A 458 3.20 13.57 -11.97
CA THR A 458 4.57 14.03 -11.75
C THR A 458 4.74 14.57 -10.34
N ASP A 459 3.80 15.41 -9.89
CA ASP A 459 3.83 16.00 -8.55
C ASP A 459 3.67 14.92 -7.47
N LEU A 460 2.74 13.97 -7.64
CA LEU A 460 2.54 12.88 -6.68
C LEU A 460 3.76 11.94 -6.59
N ILE A 461 4.36 11.55 -7.71
CA ILE A 461 5.52 10.64 -7.71
C ILE A 461 6.76 11.32 -7.12
N VAL A 462 6.99 12.60 -7.45
CA VAL A 462 8.08 13.39 -6.86
C VAL A 462 7.84 13.55 -5.35
N LEU A 463 6.63 13.87 -4.92
CA LEU A 463 6.25 13.95 -3.51
C LEU A 463 6.44 12.60 -2.80
N TRP A 464 6.09 11.49 -3.45
CA TRP A 464 6.29 10.15 -2.92
C TRP A 464 7.77 9.83 -2.68
N CYS A 465 8.64 10.14 -3.65
CA CYS A 465 10.08 9.99 -3.49
C CYS A 465 10.64 10.87 -2.35
N VAL A 466 10.16 12.11 -2.20
CA VAL A 466 10.52 12.96 -1.05
C VAL A 466 10.02 12.36 0.27
N GLY A 467 8.81 11.83 0.30
CA GLY A 467 8.24 11.10 1.42
C GLY A 467 9.08 9.90 1.84
N LEU A 468 9.55 9.10 0.89
CA LEU A 468 10.47 7.99 1.13
C LEU A 468 11.78 8.47 1.75
N ARG A 469 12.35 9.58 1.28
CA ARG A 469 13.56 10.15 1.87
C ARG A 469 13.34 10.63 3.30
N LYS A 470 12.20 11.28 3.57
CA LYS A 470 11.88 11.84 4.88
C LYS A 470 11.57 10.76 5.92
N TYR A 471 10.66 9.85 5.60
CA TYR A 471 10.09 8.93 6.58
C TYR A 471 10.79 7.57 6.63
N ILE A 472 11.38 7.12 5.51
CA ILE A 472 12.04 5.80 5.41
C ILE A 472 13.56 5.92 5.51
N VAL A 473 14.19 6.70 4.62
CA VAL A 473 15.64 6.89 4.62
C VAL A 473 16.08 7.78 5.78
N LYS A 474 15.25 8.77 6.13
CA LYS A 474 15.51 9.78 7.17
C LYS A 474 16.79 10.56 6.92
N ASP A 475 17.01 11.01 5.68
CA ASP A 475 18.23 11.75 5.29
C ASP A 475 18.21 13.26 5.58
N GLY A 476 17.17 13.74 6.28
CA GLY A 476 17.04 15.13 6.73
C GLY A 476 16.61 16.13 5.64
N LEU A 477 16.49 15.72 4.37
CA LEU A 477 16.08 16.57 3.24
C LEU A 477 16.89 17.87 3.03
N ASN A 478 18.10 17.99 3.57
CA ASN A 478 18.91 19.21 3.51
C ASN A 478 20.15 19.10 2.60
N THR A 479 20.27 17.99 1.87
CA THR A 479 21.49 17.61 1.13
C THR A 479 21.19 17.07 -0.27
N THR A 480 20.07 17.45 -0.86
CA THR A 480 19.65 16.99 -2.20
C THR A 480 20.68 17.38 -3.26
N GLN A 481 21.23 18.60 -3.20
CA GLN A 481 22.27 19.04 -4.14
C GLN A 481 23.52 18.14 -4.10
N LYS A 482 23.90 17.62 -2.93
CA LYS A 482 25.02 16.68 -2.79
C LYS A 482 24.72 15.36 -3.51
N GLY A 483 23.50 14.85 -3.35
CA GLY A 483 23.02 13.68 -4.10
C GLY A 483 23.07 13.91 -5.62
N MET A 484 22.58 15.06 -6.08
CA MET A 484 22.59 15.42 -7.51
C MET A 484 24.01 15.50 -8.09
N LYS A 485 24.96 16.14 -7.40
CA LYS A 485 26.36 16.18 -7.84
C LYS A 485 26.98 14.77 -7.93
N LYS A 486 26.65 13.90 -6.97
CA LYS A 486 27.10 12.49 -6.96
C LYS A 486 26.57 11.72 -8.18
N GLN A 487 25.36 12.02 -8.64
CA GLN A 487 24.78 11.38 -9.82
C GLN A 487 25.56 11.65 -11.11
N LEU A 488 26.22 12.80 -11.25
CA LEU A 488 27.09 13.07 -12.40
C LEU A 488 28.29 12.11 -12.43
N ILE A 489 28.97 11.97 -11.28
CA ILE A 489 30.09 11.04 -11.12
C ILE A 489 29.63 9.62 -11.40
N PHE A 490 28.53 9.20 -10.77
CA PHE A 490 27.99 7.86 -10.98
C PHE A 490 27.57 7.59 -12.42
N ARG A 491 27.05 8.60 -13.15
CA ARG A 491 26.71 8.45 -14.56
C ARG A 491 27.96 8.13 -15.39
N ILE A 492 29.04 8.89 -15.19
CA ILE A 492 30.33 8.67 -15.86
C ILE A 492 30.86 7.28 -15.52
N THR A 493 30.91 6.93 -14.22
CA THR A 493 31.34 5.61 -13.76
C THR A 493 30.50 4.49 -14.38
N THR A 494 29.19 4.67 -14.49
CA THR A 494 28.30 3.68 -15.10
C THR A 494 28.63 3.49 -16.57
N TYR A 495 28.81 4.58 -17.34
CA TYR A 495 29.18 4.45 -18.75
C TYR A 495 30.54 3.80 -18.96
N VAL A 496 31.54 4.12 -18.13
CA VAL A 496 32.86 3.48 -18.19
C VAL A 496 32.74 1.98 -17.88
N ILE A 497 32.02 1.60 -16.82
CA ILE A 497 31.80 0.19 -16.47
C ILE A 497 31.05 -0.53 -17.59
N SER A 498 29.99 0.07 -18.14
CA SER A 498 29.23 -0.51 -19.25
C SER A 498 30.08 -0.67 -20.51
N PHE A 499 30.95 0.30 -20.83
CA PHE A 499 31.87 0.21 -21.95
C PHE A 499 32.88 -0.93 -21.77
N VAL A 500 33.54 -1.00 -20.60
CA VAL A 500 34.47 -2.10 -20.27
C VAL A 500 33.76 -3.44 -20.35
N PHE A 501 32.55 -3.53 -19.81
CA PHE A 501 31.76 -4.75 -19.82
C PHE A 501 31.41 -5.20 -21.25
N PHE A 502 30.97 -4.27 -22.11
CA PHE A 502 30.68 -4.54 -23.51
C PHE A 502 31.94 -4.94 -24.29
N ALA A 503 33.07 -4.29 -24.05
CA ALA A 503 34.36 -4.65 -24.65
C ALA A 503 34.81 -6.06 -24.26
N VAL A 504 34.65 -6.45 -22.99
CA VAL A 504 34.96 -7.82 -22.52
C VAL A 504 34.04 -8.85 -23.20
N ILE A 505 32.74 -8.57 -23.31
CA ILE A 505 31.81 -9.44 -24.03
C ILE A 505 32.22 -9.59 -25.50
N LEU A 506 32.52 -8.50 -26.20
CA LEU A 506 32.97 -8.55 -27.59
C LEU A 506 34.26 -9.35 -27.75
N LEU A 507 35.21 -9.20 -26.82
CA LEU A 507 36.45 -9.98 -26.81
C LEU A 507 36.17 -11.47 -26.62
N LEU A 508 35.29 -11.84 -25.68
CA LEU A 508 34.89 -13.23 -25.47
C LEU A 508 34.20 -13.82 -26.70
N PHE A 509 33.30 -13.06 -27.36
CA PHE A 509 32.68 -13.46 -28.62
C PHE A 509 33.71 -13.64 -29.74
N TYR A 510 34.68 -12.73 -29.86
CA TYR A 510 35.76 -12.83 -30.84
C TYR A 510 36.63 -14.08 -30.59
N CYS A 511 37.01 -14.34 -29.33
CA CYS A 511 37.75 -15.54 -28.95
C CYS A 511 36.97 -16.83 -29.25
N LEU A 512 35.67 -16.86 -28.92
CA LEU A 512 34.80 -17.99 -29.22
C LEU A 512 34.63 -18.21 -30.72
N PHE A 513 34.42 -17.12 -31.47
CA PHE A 513 34.35 -17.17 -32.93
C PHE A 513 35.64 -17.72 -33.52
N LYS A 514 36.81 -17.24 -33.05
CA LYS A 514 38.11 -17.74 -33.49
C LYS A 514 38.30 -19.23 -33.18
N LEU A 515 37.88 -19.68 -31.98
CA LEU A 515 37.93 -21.09 -31.57
C LEU A 515 37.04 -21.97 -32.48
N LEU A 516 35.79 -21.55 -32.71
CA LEU A 516 34.85 -22.27 -33.57
C LEU A 516 35.31 -22.27 -35.03
N PHE A 517 35.85 -21.15 -35.51
CA PHE A 517 36.38 -21.04 -36.86
C PHE A 517 37.60 -21.96 -37.05
N SER A 518 38.53 -22.00 -36.11
CA SER A 518 39.66 -22.94 -36.12
C SER A 518 39.18 -24.39 -36.07
N PHE A 519 38.16 -24.71 -35.28
CA PHE A 519 37.56 -26.05 -35.21
C PHE A 519 36.87 -26.48 -36.51
N VAL A 520 36.17 -25.57 -37.20
CA VAL A 520 35.42 -25.87 -38.43
C VAL A 520 36.31 -25.90 -39.67
N PHE A 521 37.29 -24.99 -39.74
CA PHE A 521 38.12 -24.80 -40.94
C PHE A 521 39.54 -25.36 -40.81
N GLY A 522 39.88 -26.00 -39.69
CA GLY A 522 41.08 -26.82 -39.54
C GLY A 522 42.40 -26.07 -39.73
N PHE A 523 42.53 -24.87 -39.15
CA PHE A 523 43.80 -24.15 -39.01
C PHE A 523 44.16 -23.95 -37.55
#